data_AF-A0A4Q8BDK5-F1
#
_entry.id   AF-A0A4Q8BDK5-F1
#
_cell.length_a   1.000
_cell.length_b   1.000
_cell.length_c   1.000
_cell.angle_alpha   90.00
_cell.angle_beta   90.00
_cell.angle_gamma   90.00
#
_symmetry.space_group_name_H-M   'P 1'
#
loop_
_entity.id
_entity.type
_entity.pdbx_description
1 polymer ?
#
loop_
_entity_poly.entity_id
_entity_poly.type
_entity_poly.pdbx_seq_one_letter_code
_entity_poly.pdbx_strand_id
1 'polypeptide(L)' 'MKVRSSLRGLKRKVNSIVVRRRGKVFVINKADPRQKARQGGATPTPAGYKVPAPAETG' A
#
# COMPACT_ATOMS: atom_id res chain seq x y z
N MET A 1 -2.91 8.15 9.41
CA MET A 1 -2.30 6.91 8.89
C MET A 1 -2.80 5.75 9.72
N LYS A 2 -3.49 4.76 9.13
CA LYS A 2 -4.02 3.59 9.85
C LYS A 2 -3.08 2.38 9.70
N VAL A 3 -2.94 1.56 10.74
CA VAL A 3 -2.21 0.28 10.65
C VAL A 3 -3.24 -0.81 10.37
N ARG A 4 -3.01 -1.63 9.34
CA ARG A 4 -3.91 -2.72 8.96
C ARG A 4 -3.13 -4.00 8.65
N SER A 5 -3.69 -5.16 8.97
CA SER A 5 -3.13 -6.46 8.59
C SER A 5 -3.10 -6.65 7.07
N SER A 6 -4.09 -6.08 6.35
CA SER A 6 -4.19 -6.12 4.89
C SER A 6 -4.38 -4.74 4.28
N LEU A 7 -3.74 -4.53 3.13
CA LEU A 7 -3.82 -3.31 2.33
C LEU A 7 -4.61 -3.47 1.02
N ARG A 8 -5.12 -4.68 0.71
CA ARG A 8 -5.71 -5.01 -0.60
C ARG A 8 -6.80 -4.03 -1.04
N GLY A 9 -7.74 -3.68 -0.15
CA GLY A 9 -8.82 -2.76 -0.46
C GLY A 9 -8.37 -1.30 -0.66
N LEU A 10 -7.28 -0.89 -0.02
CA LEU A 10 -6.73 0.47 -0.17
C LEU A 10 -5.95 0.63 -1.47
N LYS A 11 -5.30 -0.44 -1.95
CA LYS A 11 -4.57 -0.41 -3.24
C LYS A 11 -5.46 -0.14 -4.44
N ARG A 12 -6.74 -0.49 -4.37
CA ARG A 12 -7.71 -0.32 -5.45
C ARG A 12 -8.36 1.07 -5.50
N LYS A 13 -8.07 1.94 -4.53
CA LYS A 13 -8.66 3.27 -4.49
C LYS A 13 -7.91 4.22 -5.41
N VAL A 14 -8.65 5.14 -6.04
CA VAL A 14 -8.12 6.19 -6.91
C VAL A 14 -7.03 6.98 -6.18
N ASN A 15 -5.93 7.30 -6.88
CA ASN A 15 -4.77 8.05 -6.36
C ASN A 15 -3.99 7.36 -5.23
N SER A 16 -4.16 6.04 -5.08
CA SER A 16 -3.41 5.26 -4.08
C SER A 16 -2.09 4.77 -4.63
N ILE A 17 -1.00 5.16 -3.98
CA ILE A 17 0.37 4.79 -4.32
C ILE A 17 0.89 3.80 -3.29
N VAL A 18 1.39 2.66 -3.75
CA VAL A 18 2.02 1.66 -2.89
C VAL A 18 3.52 1.95 -2.79
N VAL A 19 4.03 2.17 -1.59
CA VAL A 19 5.47 2.38 -1.35
C VAL A 19 6.02 1.37 -0.34
N ARG A 20 7.27 0.98 -0.51
CA ARG A 20 8.01 0.16 0.46
C ARG A 20 9.08 1.03 1.11
N ARG A 21 9.06 1.13 2.43
CA ARG A 21 10.06 1.88 3.20
C ARG A 21 10.24 1.26 4.58
N ARG A 22 11.47 1.25 5.10
CA ARG A 22 11.78 0.67 6.42
C ARG A 22 11.25 -0.77 6.57
N GLY A 23 11.43 -1.57 5.52
CA GLY A 23 10.92 -2.96 5.42
C GLY A 23 9.41 -3.11 5.26
N LYS A 24 8.60 -2.06 5.46
CA LYS A 24 7.13 -2.19 5.49
C LYS A 24 6.48 -1.64 4.22
N VAL A 25 5.33 -2.18 3.87
CA VAL A 25 4.48 -1.68 2.77
C VAL A 25 3.53 -0.61 3.31
N PHE A 26 3.38 0.47 2.56
CA PHE A 26 2.47 1.56 2.84
C PHE A 26 1.60 1.82 1.61
N VAL A 27 0.38 2.25 1.85
CA VAL A 27 -0.47 2.90 0.84
C VAL A 27 -0.57 4.37 1.20
N ILE A 28 -0.16 5.24 0.27
CA ILE A 28 -0.25 6.69 0.39
C ILE A 28 -1.29 7.16 -0.60
N ASN A 29 -2.28 7.92 -0.13
CA ASN A 29 -3.17 8.68 -0.99
C ASN A 29 -2.97 10.16 -0.66
N LYS A 30 -2.54 10.95 -1.65
CA LYS A 30 -2.31 12.40 -1.49
C LYS A 30 -3.62 13.19 -1.57
N ALA A 31 -4.59 12.71 -2.35
CA ALA A 31 -5.90 13.33 -2.52
C ALA A 31 -6.83 13.09 -1.31
N ASP A 32 -6.79 11.88 -0.72
CA ASP A 32 -7.51 11.56 0.53
C ASP A 32 -6.57 11.04 1.62
N PRO A 33 -6.10 11.92 2.54
CA PRO A 33 -5.21 11.54 3.64
C PRO A 33 -5.80 10.51 4.62
N ARG A 34 -7.13 10.37 4.70
CA ARG A 34 -7.80 9.39 5.59
C ARG A 34 -7.59 7.95 5.11
N GLN A 35 -7.24 7.79 3.83
CA GLN A 35 -6.98 6.50 3.19
C GLN A 35 -5.50 6.07 3.25
N LYS A 36 -4.65 6.80 3.97
CA LYS A 36 -3.25 6.39 4.19
C LYS A 36 -3.16 5.24 5.18
N ALA A 37 -2.48 4.15 4.80
CA ALA A 37 -2.27 3.01 5.69
C ALA A 37 -0.88 2.37 5.60
N ARG A 38 -0.50 1.66 6.66
CA ARG A 38 0.72 0.85 6.77
C ARG A 38 0.33 -0.60 7.02
N GLN A 39 1.04 -1.54 6.38
CA GLN A 39 0.93 -2.95 6.71
C GLN A 39 1.46 -3.18 8.14
N GLY A 40 0.56 -3.61 9.02
CA GLY A 40 0.88 -4.13 10.34
C GLY A 40 1.14 -5.63 10.24
N GLY A 41 2.18 -6.11 10.92
CA GLY A 41 2.62 -7.50 10.90
C GLY A 41 4.08 -7.66 10.50
N ALA A 42 4.56 -8.90 10.55
CA ALA A 42 5.89 -9.27 10.10
C ALA A 42 6.05 -8.89 8.62
N THR A 43 7.21 -8.32 8.32
CA THR A 43 7.68 -7.96 6.98
C THR A 43 7.34 -9.09 5.99
N PRO A 44 6.48 -8.88 4.97
CA PRO A 44 6.34 -9.88 3.94
C PRO A 44 7.68 -9.96 3.22
N THR A 45 8.39 -11.08 3.42
CA THR A 45 9.62 -11.43 2.72
C THR A 45 9.43 -11.15 1.23
N PRO A 46 10.40 -10.51 0.55
CA PRO A 46 10.25 -10.06 -0.84
C PRO A 46 9.82 -11.16 -1.81
N ALA A 47 10.04 -12.44 -1.48
CA ALA A 47 9.64 -13.60 -2.29
C ALA A 47 8.11 -13.76 -2.52
N GLY A 48 7.23 -13.12 -1.75
CA GLY A 48 5.79 -13.44 -1.76
C GLY A 48 4.81 -12.36 -2.22
N TYR A 49 5.26 -11.12 -2.48
CA TYR A 49 4.36 -10.03 -2.86
C TYR A 49 4.56 -9.66 -4.34
N LYS A 50 3.71 -10.23 -5.20
CA LYS A 50 3.57 -9.80 -6.61
C LYS A 50 3.27 -8.29 -6.58
N VAL A 51 4.21 -7.48 -7.07
CA VAL A 51 3.98 -6.04 -7.27
C VAL A 51 2.81 -5.94 -8.25
N PRO A 52 1.64 -5.42 -7.85
CA PRO A 52 0.61 -5.14 -8.84
C PRO A 52 1.21 -4.09 -9.77
N ALA A 53 1.21 -4.38 -11.07
CA ALA A 53 1.63 -3.45 -12.11
C ALA A 53 0.99 -2.08 -11.83
N PRO A 54 1.74 -0.97 -11.98
CA PRO A 54 1.16 0.36 -11.81
C PRO A 54 -0.06 0.44 -12.71
N ALA A 55 -1.22 0.78 -12.14
CA ALA A 55 -2.40 1.07 -12.92
C ALA A 55 -2.04 2.25 -13.82
N GLU A 56 -1.93 1.96 -15.12
CA GLU A 56 -1.72 2.93 -16.17
C GLU A 56 -2.74 4.05 -15.99
N THR A 57 -2.24 5.20 -15.55
CA THR A 57 -3.02 6.43 -15.49
C THR A 57 -2.86 7.03 -16.87
N GLY A 58 -3.84 6.76 -17.74
CA GLY A 58 -4.03 7.50 -18.99
C GLY A 58 -4.53 8.91 -18.74
#